data_AF-A0A8R1IFN8-F1
#
_entry.id   AF-A0A8R1IFN8-F1
#
_cell.length_a   1.000
_cell.length_b   1.000
_cell.length_c   1.000
_cell.angle_alpha   90.00
_cell.angle_beta   90.00
_cell.angle_gamma   90.00
#
_symmetry.space_group_name_H-M   'P 1'
#
loop_
_entity.id
_entity.type
_entity.pdbx_description
1 polymer ?
#
loop_
_entity_poly.entity_id
_entity_poly.type
_entity_poly.pdbx_seq_one_letter_code
_entity_poly.pdbx_strand_id
1 'polypeptide(L)'
;MCYNGRWRNLPVKLYERGNPPVELASARTDQMGELYIDLEKDLSKPSFITIEHTCNHQKRRCTRLSEYDVPREKVDGIYDMVQINLQTITANDKTICQQRPF
;
A
#
# COMPACT_ATOMS: atom_id res chain seq x y z
N MET A 1 -10.07 3.17 -2.16
CA MET A 1 -11.42 3.05 -2.75
C MET A 1 -11.47 1.85 -3.68
N CYS A 2 -12.58 1.11 -3.70
CA CYS A 2 -12.82 0.03 -4.66
C CYS A 2 -14.32 -0.03 -5.01
N TYR A 3 -14.67 -0.01 -6.29
CA TYR A 3 -16.05 0.12 -6.79
C TYR A 3 -16.73 1.36 -6.18
N ASN A 4 -17.48 1.18 -5.09
CA ASN A 4 -18.24 2.25 -4.43
C ASN A 4 -17.97 2.32 -2.91
N GLY A 5 -16.87 1.72 -2.43
CA GLY A 5 -16.60 1.61 -1.00
C GLY A 5 -15.20 2.07 -0.60
N ARG A 6 -15.13 2.73 0.55
CA ARG A 6 -13.90 2.89 1.32
C ARG A 6 -13.58 1.56 2.01
N TRP A 7 -12.33 1.12 1.96
CA TRP A 7 -11.94 -0.20 2.48
C TRP A 7 -11.33 -0.05 3.85
N ARG A 8 -11.89 -0.79 4.82
CA ARG A 8 -11.49 -0.79 6.22
C ARG A 8 -10.48 -1.89 6.48
N ASN A 9 -9.64 -1.71 7.49
CA ASN A 9 -8.71 -2.72 7.97
C ASN A 9 -7.77 -3.25 6.87
N LEU A 10 -7.43 -2.39 5.92
CA LEU A 10 -6.57 -2.75 4.80
C LEU A 10 -5.11 -2.60 5.21
N PRO A 11 -4.27 -3.64 5.10
CA PRO A 11 -2.86 -3.54 5.45
C PRO A 11 -2.14 -2.64 4.46
N VAL A 12 -1.43 -1.66 5.00
CA VAL A 12 -0.56 -0.76 4.25
C VAL A 12 0.81 -0.75 4.90
N LYS A 13 1.85 -0.83 4.09
CA LYS A 13 3.23 -0.81 4.57
C LYS A 13 4.04 0.21 3.79
N LEU A 14 4.93 0.90 4.48
CA LEU A 14 5.89 1.80 3.87
C LEU A 14 7.26 1.13 3.83
N TYR A 15 7.91 1.20 2.68
CA TYR A 15 9.24 0.68 2.45
C TYR A 15 10.20 1.75 1.97
N GLU A 16 11.43 1.70 2.47
CA GLU A 16 12.59 2.34 1.84
C GLU A 16 13.06 1.46 0.67
N ARG A 17 13.29 2.06 -0.50
CA ARG A 17 13.85 1.33 -1.66
C ARG A 17 15.28 0.88 -1.33
N GLY A 18 15.55 -0.38 -1.63
CA GLY A 18 16.82 -1.07 -1.44
C GLY A 18 16.78 -2.45 -2.06
N ASN A 19 17.87 -3.20 -1.94
CA ASN A 19 17.91 -4.62 -2.34
C ASN A 19 18.52 -5.45 -1.19
N PRO A 20 17.69 -6.02 -0.28
CA PRO A 20 16.22 -5.99 -0.27
C PRO A 20 15.63 -4.65 0.22
N PRO A 21 14.34 -4.36 -0.07
CA PRO A 21 13.63 -3.23 0.53
C PRO A 21 13.53 -3.35 2.05
N VAL A 22 13.55 -2.22 2.76
CA VAL A 22 13.46 -2.17 4.23
C VAL A 22 12.10 -1.64 4.63
N GLU A 23 11.36 -2.38 5.46
CA GLU A 23 10.08 -1.91 6.01
C GLU A 23 10.35 -0.80 7.04
N LEU A 24 9.74 0.36 6.85
CA LEU A 24 9.88 1.51 7.73
C LEU A 24 8.72 1.63 8.71
N ALA A 25 7.50 1.35 8.23
CA ALA A 25 6.29 1.42 9.03
C ALA A 25 5.20 0.52 8.43
N SER A 26 4.23 0.14 9.26
CA SER A 26 3.02 -0.54 8.83
C SER A 26 1.82 0.01 9.58
N ALA A 27 0.68 0.06 8.88
CA ALA A 27 -0.57 0.54 9.42
C ALA A 27 -1.75 -0.15 8.72
N ARG A 28 -2.96 0.13 9.23
CA ARG A 28 -4.20 -0.38 8.66
C ARG A 28 -5.17 0.77 8.48
N THR A 29 -5.92 0.75 7.38
CA THR A 29 -6.98 1.74 7.19
C THR A 29 -8.05 1.61 8.27
N ASP A 30 -8.60 2.75 8.68
CA ASP A 30 -9.59 2.82 9.75
C ASP A 30 -11.02 2.45 9.28
N GLN A 31 -12.04 2.76 10.09
CA GLN A 31 -13.44 2.52 9.75
C GLN A 31 -13.95 3.41 8.60
N MET A 32 -13.31 4.54 8.36
CA MET A 32 -13.58 5.41 7.22
C MET A 32 -12.70 5.06 6.02
N GLY A 33 -11.84 4.05 6.12
CA GLY A 33 -10.89 3.68 5.07
C GLY A 33 -9.78 4.71 4.87
N GLU A 34 -9.57 5.57 5.87
CA GLU A 34 -8.49 6.55 5.94
C GLU A 34 -7.26 5.92 6.58
N LEU A 35 -6.10 6.48 6.29
CA LEU A 35 -4.83 5.98 6.79
C LEU A 35 -3.92 7.15 7.11
N TYR A 36 -3.22 7.01 8.23
CA TYR A 36 -2.17 7.89 8.63
C TYR A 36 -0.96 7.06 9.07
N ILE A 37 0.22 7.40 8.58
CA ILE A 37 1.49 6.75 8.93
C ILE A 37 2.42 7.85 9.41
N ASP A 38 2.72 7.84 10.70
CA ASP A 38 3.80 8.63 11.26
C ASP A 38 5.14 7.92 11.08
N LEU A 39 6.16 8.68 10.75
CA LEU A 39 7.53 8.21 10.71
C LEU A 39 8.33 8.96 11.77
N GLU A 40 9.01 8.20 12.60
CA GLU A 40 9.94 8.77 13.59
C GLU A 40 11.26 9.23 12.94
N LYS A 41 11.49 8.89 11.67
CA LYS A 41 12.73 9.17 10.94
C LYS A 41 12.45 9.75 9.57
N ASP A 42 13.27 10.71 9.17
CA ASP A 42 13.22 11.30 7.83
C ASP A 42 13.53 10.26 6.75
N LEU A 43 12.81 10.33 5.62
CA LEU A 43 13.03 9.44 4.48
C LEU A 43 14.23 9.90 3.65
N SER A 44 15.42 9.45 4.02
CA SER A 44 16.65 9.80 3.29
C SER A 44 16.74 9.22 1.87
N LYS A 45 15.88 8.25 1.52
CA LYS A 45 15.89 7.53 0.24
C LYS A 45 14.50 7.43 -0.38
N PRO A 46 14.39 7.13 -1.70
CA PRO A 46 13.12 6.79 -2.32
C PRO A 46 12.35 5.77 -1.50
N SER A 47 11.06 6.01 -1.34
CA SER A 47 10.19 5.13 -0.58
C SER A 47 8.93 4.85 -1.37
N PHE A 48 8.27 3.75 -1.05
CA PHE A 48 7.01 3.35 -1.67
C PHE A 48 6.12 2.69 -0.64
N ILE A 49 4.82 2.85 -0.79
CA ILE A 49 3.85 2.12 -0.01
C ILE A 49 3.38 0.88 -0.77
N THR A 50 3.11 -0.19 -0.04
CA THR A 50 2.40 -1.35 -0.56
C THR A 50 1.02 -1.42 0.08
N ILE A 51 0.04 -1.81 -0.72
CA ILE A 51 -1.33 -2.04 -0.27
C ILE A 51 -1.74 -3.42 -0.75
N GLU A 52 -1.98 -4.34 0.18
CA GLU A 52 -2.48 -5.68 -0.13
C GLU A 52 -4.01 -5.70 -0.03
N HIS A 53 -4.68 -5.98 -1.14
CA HIS A 53 -6.15 -5.93 -1.23
C HIS A 53 -6.72 -6.99 -2.16
N THR A 54 -8.01 -7.30 -2.00
CA THR A 54 -8.76 -8.21 -2.90
C THR A 54 -9.68 -7.46 -3.87
N CYS A 55 -9.58 -6.12 -3.94
CA CYS A 55 -10.37 -5.31 -4.87
C CYS A 55 -10.25 -5.82 -6.31
N ASN A 56 -11.41 -6.03 -6.95
CA ASN A 56 -11.53 -6.52 -8.33
C ASN A 56 -10.79 -7.85 -8.60
N HIS A 57 -10.53 -8.64 -7.56
CA HIS A 57 -9.83 -9.91 -7.73
C HIS A 57 -10.83 -11.07 -7.81
N GLN A 58 -10.90 -11.69 -8.99
CA GLN A 58 -11.85 -12.79 -9.26
C GLN A 58 -11.32 -14.17 -8.80
N LYS A 59 -10.01 -14.29 -8.54
CA LYS A 59 -9.40 -15.56 -8.14
C LYS A 59 -9.48 -15.75 -6.63
N ARG A 60 -10.10 -16.85 -6.19
CA ARG A 60 -10.12 -17.24 -4.78
C ARG A 60 -8.70 -17.47 -4.27
N ARG A 61 -8.41 -17.04 -3.04
CA ARG A 61 -7.11 -17.20 -2.33
C ARG A 61 -5.94 -16.43 -2.95
N CYS A 62 -6.24 -15.41 -3.75
CA CYS A 62 -5.25 -14.50 -4.28
C CYS A 62 -5.58 -13.08 -3.84
N THR A 63 -4.53 -12.33 -3.50
CA THR A 63 -4.56 -10.90 -3.19
C THR A 63 -3.76 -10.16 -4.25
N ARG A 64 -4.07 -8.87 -4.40
CA ARG A 64 -3.30 -7.95 -5.22
C ARG A 64 -2.46 -7.09 -4.30
N LEU A 65 -1.16 -7.03 -4.57
CA LEU A 65 -0.24 -6.10 -3.93
C LEU A 65 -0.02 -4.96 -4.90
N SER A 66 -0.46 -3.76 -4.52
CA SER A 66 -0.28 -2.55 -5.31
C SER A 66 0.80 -1.67 -4.68
N GLU A 67 1.73 -1.16 -5.49
CA GLU A 67 2.87 -0.35 -5.05
C GLU A 67 2.71 1.10 -5.53
N TYR A 68 2.83 2.07 -4.62
CA TYR A 68 2.75 3.50 -4.94
C TYR A 68 4.00 4.22 -4.44
N ASP A 69 4.65 4.97 -5.32
CA ASP A 69 5.82 5.76 -4.94
C ASP A 69 5.44 6.94 -4.04
N VAL A 70 6.27 7.18 -3.03
CA VAL A 70 6.21 8.38 -2.18
C VAL A 70 7.10 9.46 -2.82
N PRO A 71 6.56 10.62 -3.22
CA PRO A 71 7.33 11.70 -3.80
C PRO A 71 8.40 12.20 -2.83
N ARG A 72 9.65 12.27 -3.29
CA ARG A 72 10.78 12.75 -2.47
C ARG A 72 10.58 14.17 -1.94
N GLU A 73 9.89 15.01 -2.71
CA GLU A 73 9.62 16.41 -2.38
C GLU A 73 8.64 16.58 -1.19
N LYS A 74 8.00 15.49 -0.75
CA LYS A 74 7.02 15.46 0.33
C LYS A 74 7.51 14.72 1.58
N VAL A 75 8.80 14.39 1.62
CA VAL A 75 9.42 13.62 2.70
C VAL A 75 9.44 14.36 4.03
N ASP A 76 9.76 15.66 4.01
CA ASP A 76 9.87 16.48 5.23
C ASP A 76 8.52 17.11 5.63
N GLY A 77 7.41 16.49 5.23
CA GLY A 77 6.07 17.02 5.46
C GLY A 77 4.98 15.97 5.32
N ILE A 78 3.74 16.44 5.24
CA ILE A 78 2.59 15.55 5.05
C ILE A 78 2.45 15.26 3.56
N TYR A 79 2.66 14.00 3.18
CA TYR A 79 2.27 13.51 1.87
C TYR A 79 0.81 13.03 1.91
N ASP A 80 -0.10 13.92 1.53
CA ASP A 80 -1.50 13.57 1.34
C ASP A 80 -1.70 12.87 -0.02
N MET A 81 -2.00 11.57 0.02
CA MET A 81 -2.29 10.78 -1.17
C MET A 81 -3.69 11.03 -1.73
N VAL A 82 -4.49 11.89 -1.07
CA VAL A 82 -5.86 12.33 -1.40
C VAL A 82 -6.85 11.18 -1.50
N GLN A 83 -6.73 10.35 -2.53
CA GLN A 83 -7.57 9.20 -2.75
C GLN A 83 -6.89 8.16 -3.63
N ILE A 84 -6.71 6.94 -3.10
CA ILE A 84 -6.20 5.81 -3.89
C ILE A 84 -7.38 4.99 -4.45
N ASN A 85 -7.46 4.88 -5.78
CA ASN A 85 -8.41 3.99 -6.44
C ASN A 85 -7.78 2.61 -6.71
N LEU A 86 -8.12 1.62 -5.89
CA LEU A 86 -7.60 0.24 -5.94
C LEU A 86 -8.09 -0.55 -7.17
N GLN A 87 -9.06 -0.01 -7.92
CA GLN A 87 -9.47 -0.63 -9.18
C GLN A 87 -8.47 -0.37 -10.30
N THR A 88 -7.81 0.78 -10.27
CA THR A 88 -6.84 1.18 -11.28
C THR A 88 -5.65 0.23 -11.20
N ILE A 89 -5.28 -0.34 -12.34
CA ILE A 89 -4.08 -1.16 -12.45
C ILE A 89 -2.87 -0.22 -12.47
N THR A 90 -2.01 -0.33 -11.48
CA THR A 90 -0.70 0.34 -11.48
C THR A 90 0.34 -0.53 -12.19
N ALA A 91 1.41 0.10 -12.69
CA ALA A 91 2.50 -0.59 -13.35
C ALA A 91 3.22 -1.62 -12.46
N ASN A 92 3.12 -1.45 -11.14
CA ASN A 92 3.85 -2.24 -10.16
C ASN A 92 2.96 -3.27 -9.43
N ASP A 93 1.75 -3.51 -9.93
CA ASP A 93 0.83 -4.43 -9.29
C ASP A 93 1.24 -5.89 -9.46
N LYS A 94 1.21 -6.64 -8.36
CA LYS A 94 1.53 -8.06 -8.32
C LYS A 94 0.33 -8.85 -7.82
N THR A 95 0.13 -10.04 -8.37
CA THR A 95 -0.85 -11.00 -7.83
C THR A 95 -0.11 -11.98 -6.92
N ILE A 96 -0.51 -12.05 -5.66
CA ILE A 96 0.00 -12.99 -4.68
C ILE A 96 -1.09 -14.05 -4.46
N CYS A 97 -0.78 -15.31 -4.72
CA CYS A 97 -1.70 -16.42 -4.47
C CYS A 97 -1.12 -17.33 -3.38
N GLN A 98 -1.92 -17.65 -2.37
CA GLN A 98 -1.49 -18.63 -1.37
C GLN A 98 -1.41 -20.01 -2.02
N GLN A 99 -0.21 -20.55 -2.16
CA GLN A 99 -0.01 -21.96 -2.51
C GLN A 99 -0.50 -22.80 -1.33
N ARG A 100 -1.29 -23.85 -1.59
CA ARG A 100 -1.77 -24.76 -0.52
C ARG A 100 -0.55 -25.31 0.22
N PRO A 101 -0.52 -25.32 1.56
CA PRO A 101 0.29 -26.32 2.24
C PRO A 101 -0.30 -27.68 1.87
N PHE A 102 0.54 -28.57 1.35
CA PHE A 102 0.22 -29.98 1.11
C PHE A 102 -0.01 -30.71 2.43
#